data_AF-A0A258BC65-F1
#
_entry.id   AF-A0A258BC65-F1
#
_cell.length_a   1.000
_cell.length_b   1.000
_cell.length_c   1.000
_cell.angle_alpha   90.00
_cell.angle_beta   90.00
_cell.angle_gamma   90.00
#
_symmetry.space_group_name_H-M   'P 1'
#
loop_
_entity.id
_entity.type
_entity.pdbx_description
1 polymer ?
#
loop_
_entity_poly.entity_id
_entity_poly.type
_entity_poly.pdbx_seq_one_letter_code
_entity_poly.pdbx_strand_id
1 'polypeptide(L)'
;MNWKIRKSEIDASISLGISQATGLSEKFVLLCMQRGLETKEQITAFVEGTQMEFHDPYLLHDMDKAVHRLTEAIESGEEIVVYGDYDADGITSTCILVETIEVLGGNVGYYLPNRFTDGYGPNAAAFKKLIENGAQLILTCDNGVSGHEPIAMAKKMGVDVIVSDHHELPAVLPDAYAVIHPKHPAGSYPFPDLSGAGVALKIAAALLGEMPFESLDLAAVGTVADLVSLTGENRWIVKQGLQVMKQAHRLGLAALMEAAGIDTAVLDEESIGFIIGPRLNAVGRLEDAGPGAELMLSFDEEKIAELAAFVARFSANASKARQATSRQRQLEKIEIVEVKPSSRQNPFIRFDTEKKLHNMAVECNALTKAYDRTIFKNFKIGIRAGEKIAIIGQNGAGKTTLLKTILSKRFDGIPADSGDVKWAENANVGVMPQDNTEMFAKDELLMDWMNNWRNTGDDDQVIRGTLGRLLFSGDDIGKSVKVLSGGEKGRMIWGKLMLQKYNVLAMDEPTNHMDMESIESLQIALEKFDGTLIFVSHDREFVSALANRILEVKMDGTVVDYSGTYEEYLRSQALAG
;
A
#
# COMPACT_ATOMS: atom_id res chain seq x y z
N MET A 1 -18.30 -17.59 -9.91
CA MET A 1 -18.29 -16.51 -10.93
C MET A 1 -19.64 -16.50 -11.62
N ASN A 2 -20.33 -15.36 -11.66
CA ASN A 2 -21.66 -15.23 -12.27
C ASN A 2 -21.49 -14.48 -13.60
N TRP A 3 -21.26 -15.21 -14.69
CA TRP A 3 -21.03 -14.62 -16.01
C TRP A 3 -22.34 -14.03 -16.54
N LYS A 4 -22.38 -12.71 -16.71
CA LYS A 4 -23.53 -12.01 -17.32
C LYS A 4 -23.12 -11.46 -18.67
N ILE A 5 -23.74 -11.96 -19.73
CA ILE A 5 -23.66 -11.32 -21.05
C ILE A 5 -24.53 -10.07 -20.98
N ARG A 6 -23.92 -8.89 -21.13
CA ARG A 6 -24.69 -7.65 -21.30
C ARG A 6 -25.45 -7.76 -22.62
N LYS A 7 -26.79 -7.86 -22.56
CA LYS A 7 -27.62 -7.72 -23.76
C LYS A 7 -27.51 -6.28 -24.22
N SER A 8 -27.06 -6.07 -25.45
CA SER A 8 -27.01 -4.77 -26.08
C SER A 8 -28.44 -4.33 -26.41
N GLU A 9 -28.93 -3.26 -25.79
CA GLU A 9 -30.17 -2.57 -26.20
C GLU A 9 -29.92 -1.61 -27.38
N ILE A 10 -28.67 -1.52 -27.85
CA ILE A 10 -28.26 -0.66 -28.96
C ILE A 10 -28.80 -1.22 -30.28
N ASP A 11 -29.47 -0.36 -31.05
CA ASP A 11 -30.02 -0.68 -32.37
C ASP A 11 -28.90 -1.03 -33.36
N ALA A 12 -29.01 -2.21 -33.96
CA ALA A 12 -28.04 -2.74 -34.92
C ALA A 12 -27.90 -1.85 -36.17
N SER A 13 -28.93 -1.09 -36.54
CA SER A 13 -28.83 -0.15 -37.67
C SER A 13 -27.92 1.04 -37.36
N ILE A 14 -27.85 1.48 -36.10
CA ILE A 14 -27.02 2.61 -35.67
C ILE A 14 -25.55 2.18 -35.65
N SER A 15 -25.24 1.02 -35.06
CA SER A 15 -23.88 0.48 -35.03
C SER A 15 -23.34 0.19 -36.43
N LEU A 16 -24.18 -0.35 -37.33
CA LEU A 16 -23.80 -0.61 -38.70
C LEU A 16 -23.53 0.68 -39.48
N GLY A 17 -24.35 1.72 -39.30
CA GLY A 17 -24.15 3.02 -39.93
C GLY A 17 -22.83 3.68 -39.51
N ILE A 18 -22.51 3.67 -38.22
CA ILE A 18 -21.25 4.21 -37.70
C ILE A 18 -20.05 3.37 -38.17
N SER A 19 -20.18 2.04 -38.19
CA SER A 19 -19.14 1.13 -38.69
C SER A 19 -18.77 1.43 -40.14
N GLN A 20 -19.77 1.61 -41.01
CA GLN A 20 -19.56 1.99 -42.41
C GLN A 20 -18.93 3.38 -42.54
N ALA A 21 -19.34 4.34 -41.72
CA ALA A 21 -18.86 5.72 -41.78
C ALA A 21 -17.45 5.94 -41.20
N THR A 22 -16.97 5.04 -40.34
CA THR A 22 -15.65 5.10 -39.69
C THR A 22 -14.65 4.10 -40.26
N GLY A 23 -15.11 3.06 -40.95
CA GLY A 23 -14.28 1.93 -41.38
C GLY A 23 -13.89 0.97 -40.24
N LEU A 24 -14.39 1.20 -39.03
CA LEU A 24 -14.14 0.35 -37.87
C LEU A 24 -15.08 -0.87 -37.87
N SER A 25 -14.64 -1.98 -37.29
CA SER A 25 -15.48 -3.18 -37.19
C SER A 25 -16.75 -2.91 -36.37
N GLU A 26 -17.89 -3.46 -36.79
CA GLU A 26 -19.17 -3.32 -36.08
C GLU A 26 -19.09 -3.76 -34.61
N LYS A 27 -18.34 -4.83 -34.32
CA LYS A 27 -18.11 -5.30 -32.94
C LYS A 27 -17.38 -4.26 -32.08
N PHE A 28 -16.41 -3.55 -32.66
CA PHE A 28 -15.68 -2.50 -31.96
C PHE A 28 -16.59 -1.28 -31.71
N VAL A 29 -17.36 -0.86 -32.72
CA VAL A 29 -18.36 0.21 -32.59
C VAL A 29 -19.38 -0.13 -31.50
N LEU A 30 -19.92 -1.35 -31.50
CA LEU A 30 -20.84 -1.82 -30.45
C LEU A 30 -20.18 -1.77 -29.06
N LEU A 31 -18.90 -2.12 -28.93
CA LEU A 31 -18.17 -2.04 -27.66
C LEU A 31 -17.98 -0.58 -27.21
N CYS A 32 -17.69 0.33 -28.13
CA CYS A 32 -17.60 1.77 -27.85
C CYS A 32 -18.95 2.34 -27.38
N MET A 33 -20.04 2.00 -28.08
CA MET A 33 -21.40 2.42 -27.71
C MET A 33 -21.82 1.86 -26.35
N GLN A 34 -21.47 0.60 -26.04
CA GLN A 34 -21.69 0.02 -24.70
C GLN A 34 -20.91 0.71 -23.58
N ARG A 35 -19.93 1.54 -23.92
CA ARG A 35 -19.14 2.38 -23.01
C ARG A 35 -19.51 3.87 -23.09
N GLY A 36 -20.63 4.21 -23.73
CA GLY A 36 -21.17 5.57 -23.77
C GLY A 36 -20.67 6.45 -24.93
N LEU A 37 -19.94 5.88 -25.90
CA LEU A 37 -19.54 6.59 -27.12
C LEU A 37 -20.59 6.33 -28.21
N GLU A 38 -21.61 7.19 -28.28
CA GLU A 38 -22.82 6.94 -29.06
C GLU A 38 -22.78 7.50 -30.49
N THR A 39 -21.89 8.45 -30.74
CA THR A 39 -21.78 9.14 -32.04
C THR A 39 -20.51 8.75 -32.81
N LYS A 40 -20.55 8.95 -34.13
CA LYS A 40 -19.38 8.77 -35.00
C LYS A 40 -18.23 9.65 -34.51
N GLU A 41 -18.52 10.90 -34.20
CA GLU A 41 -17.55 11.91 -33.79
C GLU A 41 -16.86 11.50 -32.49
N GLN A 42 -17.62 11.03 -31.48
CA GLN A 42 -17.05 10.53 -30.22
C GLN A 42 -16.16 9.30 -30.41
N ILE A 43 -16.56 8.35 -31.28
CA ILE A 43 -15.78 7.13 -31.55
C ILE A 43 -14.52 7.46 -32.34
N THR A 44 -14.62 8.29 -33.36
CA THR A 44 -13.47 8.77 -34.14
C THR A 44 -12.50 9.53 -33.24
N ALA A 45 -12.98 10.47 -32.41
CA ALA A 45 -12.16 11.19 -31.45
C ALA A 45 -11.49 10.27 -30.42
N PHE A 46 -12.18 9.21 -29.97
CA PHE A 46 -11.59 8.21 -29.06
C PHE A 46 -10.45 7.41 -29.70
N VAL A 47 -10.60 7.00 -30.96
CA VAL A 47 -9.61 6.20 -31.69
C VAL A 47 -8.41 7.03 -32.11
N GLU A 48 -8.66 8.18 -32.72
CA GLU A 48 -7.62 9.07 -33.23
C GLU A 48 -6.95 9.86 -32.10
N GLY A 49 -7.64 10.06 -30.98
CA GLY A 49 -7.19 10.87 -29.86
C GLY A 49 -7.04 12.35 -30.23
N THR A 50 -7.84 12.82 -31.19
CA THR A 50 -7.71 14.11 -31.89
C THR A 50 -8.57 15.23 -31.34
N GLN A 51 -9.51 14.95 -30.43
CA GLN A 51 -10.46 15.95 -29.96
C GLN A 51 -10.78 15.78 -28.48
N MET A 52 -9.83 16.19 -27.63
CA MET A 52 -10.26 16.72 -26.35
C MET A 52 -9.40 17.92 -26.00
N GLU A 53 -10.07 19.06 -25.92
CA GLU A 53 -9.51 20.30 -25.47
C GLU A 53 -9.46 20.24 -23.95
N PHE A 54 -8.27 20.48 -23.41
CA PHE A 54 -8.12 20.84 -22.01
C PHE A 54 -9.09 22.01 -21.73
N HIS A 55 -10.14 21.74 -20.96
CA HIS A 55 -11.22 22.70 -20.74
C HIS A 55 -10.68 23.94 -20.03
N ASP A 56 -11.24 25.10 -20.38
CA ASP A 56 -10.87 26.37 -19.77
C ASP A 56 -10.94 26.29 -18.23
N PRO A 57 -9.82 26.51 -17.51
CA PRO A 57 -9.78 26.49 -16.05
C PRO A 57 -10.80 27.42 -15.40
N TYR A 58 -11.13 28.55 -16.03
CA TYR A 58 -12.07 29.55 -15.50
C TYR A 58 -13.53 29.07 -15.49
N LEU A 59 -13.82 27.90 -16.05
CA LEU A 59 -15.12 27.22 -15.88
C LEU A 59 -15.28 26.57 -14.50
N LEU A 60 -14.20 26.38 -13.74
CA LEU A 60 -14.25 25.96 -12.34
C LEU A 60 -14.74 27.13 -11.48
N HIS A 61 -15.64 26.84 -10.54
CA HIS A 61 -16.15 27.86 -9.63
C HIS A 61 -15.01 28.50 -8.81
N ASP A 62 -15.13 29.81 -8.54
CA ASP A 62 -14.14 30.62 -7.82
C ASP A 62 -12.72 30.66 -8.40
N MET A 63 -12.47 30.13 -9.62
CA MET A 63 -11.12 30.15 -10.22
C MET A 63 -10.57 31.58 -10.34
N ASP A 64 -11.36 32.54 -10.87
CA ASP A 64 -10.97 33.95 -10.94
C ASP A 64 -10.56 34.53 -9.58
N LYS A 65 -11.35 34.19 -8.56
CA LYS A 65 -11.16 34.68 -7.19
C LYS A 65 -9.90 34.10 -6.57
N ALA A 66 -9.65 32.81 -6.76
CA ALA A 66 -8.46 32.13 -6.28
C ALA A 66 -7.18 32.63 -6.98
N VAL A 67 -7.21 32.74 -8.32
CA VAL A 67 -6.09 33.28 -9.11
C VAL A 67 -5.75 34.69 -8.63
N HIS A 68 -6.75 35.56 -8.48
CA HIS A 68 -6.52 36.92 -7.99
C HIS A 68 -5.82 36.96 -6.63
N ARG A 69 -6.28 36.15 -5.66
CA ARG A 69 -5.71 36.11 -4.31
C ARG A 69 -4.31 35.50 -4.27
N LEU A 70 -4.05 34.48 -5.09
CA LEU A 70 -2.72 33.86 -5.23
C LEU A 70 -1.74 34.83 -5.88
N THR A 71 -2.14 35.54 -6.94
CA THR A 71 -1.33 36.59 -7.56
C THR A 71 -1.02 37.70 -6.57
N GLU A 72 -2.01 38.16 -5.78
CA GLU A 72 -1.80 39.18 -4.74
C GLU A 72 -0.78 38.71 -3.68
N ALA A 73 -0.88 37.45 -3.23
CA ALA A 73 0.09 36.85 -2.30
C ALA A 73 1.50 36.84 -2.88
N ILE A 74 1.65 36.39 -4.13
CA ILE A 74 2.93 36.31 -4.84
C ILE A 74 3.55 37.71 -5.00
N GLU A 75 2.79 38.68 -5.49
CA GLU A 75 3.25 40.06 -5.70
C GLU A 75 3.63 40.76 -4.38
N SER A 76 2.94 40.41 -3.30
CA SER A 76 3.17 40.98 -1.96
C SER A 76 4.26 40.23 -1.16
N GLY A 77 4.79 39.12 -1.70
CA GLY A 77 5.77 38.27 -1.02
C GLY A 77 5.23 37.58 0.23
N GLU A 78 3.92 37.31 0.28
CA GLU A 78 3.30 36.57 1.38
C GLU A 78 3.82 35.13 1.45
N GLU A 79 3.92 34.58 2.66
CA GLU A 79 4.25 33.17 2.86
C GLU A 79 3.03 32.28 2.54
N ILE A 80 3.07 31.62 1.39
CA ILE A 80 2.03 30.70 0.93
C ILE A 80 2.35 29.27 1.40
N VAL A 81 1.37 28.54 1.91
CA VAL A 81 1.52 27.12 2.21
C VAL A 81 0.54 26.29 1.40
N VAL A 82 1.08 25.38 0.58
CA VAL A 82 0.28 24.34 -0.08
C VAL A 82 0.04 23.19 0.91
N TYR A 83 -1.22 22.94 1.25
CA TYR A 83 -1.63 21.88 2.17
C TYR A 83 -2.18 20.69 1.38
N GLY A 84 -1.36 19.68 1.15
CA GLY A 84 -1.72 18.50 0.36
C GLY A 84 -2.37 17.38 1.14
N ASP A 85 -2.50 16.22 0.50
CA ASP A 85 -2.81 14.93 1.13
C ASP A 85 -1.60 13.97 1.03
N TYR A 86 -1.61 12.90 1.82
CA TYR A 86 -0.49 11.99 1.98
C TYR A 86 -0.39 10.90 0.89
N ASP A 87 -1.38 10.78 0.00
CA ASP A 87 -1.34 9.80 -1.06
C ASP A 87 -0.68 10.36 -2.34
N ALA A 88 -0.57 9.55 -3.38
CA ALA A 88 0.13 9.93 -4.60
C ALA A 88 -0.56 11.09 -5.34
N ASP A 89 -1.89 11.21 -5.26
CA ASP A 89 -2.61 12.33 -5.88
C ASP A 89 -2.36 13.61 -5.08
N GLY A 90 -2.43 13.55 -3.75
CA GLY A 90 -2.07 14.66 -2.86
C GLY A 90 -0.61 15.11 -2.99
N ILE A 91 0.34 14.18 -3.03
CA ILE A 91 1.78 14.46 -3.22
C ILE A 91 2.01 15.16 -4.56
N THR A 92 1.47 14.61 -5.65
CA THR A 92 1.68 15.17 -7.00
C THR A 92 0.96 16.51 -7.17
N SER A 93 -0.25 16.66 -6.63
CA SER A 93 -0.98 17.93 -6.57
C SER A 93 -0.18 19.02 -5.87
N THR A 94 0.44 18.66 -4.73
CA THR A 94 1.28 19.56 -3.96
C THR A 94 2.47 20.03 -4.77
N CYS A 95 3.20 19.11 -5.40
CA CYS A 95 4.36 19.45 -6.22
C CYS A 95 3.99 20.36 -7.40
N ILE A 96 2.88 20.08 -8.10
CA ILE A 96 2.42 20.92 -9.22
C ILE A 96 2.20 22.37 -8.77
N LEU A 97 1.52 22.57 -7.65
CA LEU A 97 1.19 23.91 -7.14
C LEU A 97 2.42 24.64 -6.57
N VAL A 98 3.28 23.92 -5.84
CA VAL A 98 4.53 24.47 -5.31
C VAL A 98 5.41 24.96 -6.47
N GLU A 99 5.67 24.12 -7.47
CA GLU A 99 6.50 24.50 -8.62
C GLU A 99 5.92 25.69 -9.38
N THR A 100 4.60 25.70 -9.59
CA THR A 100 3.93 26.81 -10.27
C THR A 100 4.15 28.12 -9.54
N ILE A 101 3.96 28.12 -8.22
CA ILE A 101 4.10 29.33 -7.39
C ILE A 101 5.57 29.77 -7.34
N GLU A 102 6.52 28.84 -7.22
CA GLU A 102 7.96 29.14 -7.27
C GLU A 102 8.38 29.75 -8.61
N VAL A 103 7.89 29.19 -9.73
CA VAL A 103 8.15 29.72 -11.09
C VAL A 103 7.64 31.15 -11.25
N LEU A 104 6.51 31.47 -10.62
CA LEU A 104 5.95 32.83 -10.59
C LEU A 104 6.66 33.76 -9.59
N GLY A 105 7.65 33.26 -8.85
CA GLY A 105 8.45 34.02 -7.89
C GLY A 105 7.81 34.18 -6.51
N GLY A 106 6.81 33.36 -6.17
CA GLY A 106 6.15 33.38 -4.86
C GLY A 106 6.97 32.69 -3.77
N ASN A 107 6.80 33.16 -2.53
CA ASN A 107 7.32 32.46 -1.35
C ASN A 107 6.35 31.34 -0.98
N VAL A 108 6.77 30.08 -1.17
CA VAL A 108 5.90 28.94 -0.96
C VAL A 108 6.60 27.82 -0.20
N GLY A 109 5.89 27.29 0.79
CA GLY A 109 6.18 26.00 1.41
C GLY A 109 5.04 25.03 1.17
N TYR A 110 5.22 23.80 1.64
CA TYR A 110 4.14 22.81 1.64
C TYR A 110 4.04 22.06 2.96
N TYR A 111 2.87 21.49 3.18
CA TYR A 111 2.59 20.61 4.30
C TYR A 111 1.79 19.41 3.82
N LEU A 112 2.29 18.21 4.10
CA LEU A 112 1.57 16.96 3.85
C LEU A 112 1.16 16.39 5.21
N PRO A 113 -0.14 16.19 5.47
CA PRO A 113 -0.62 15.74 6.76
C PRO A 113 -0.16 14.32 7.06
N ASN A 114 0.14 14.05 8.33
CA ASN A 114 0.39 12.69 8.77
C ASN A 114 -0.95 12.03 9.11
N ARG A 115 -1.29 10.97 8.36
CA ARG A 115 -2.54 10.23 8.53
C ARG A 115 -2.86 9.82 9.97
N PHE A 116 -1.84 9.50 10.77
CA PHE A 116 -2.01 8.99 12.13
C PHE A 116 -2.15 10.09 13.18
N THR A 117 -1.50 11.23 13.00
CA THR A 117 -1.55 12.34 13.97
C THR A 117 -2.56 13.41 13.59
N ASP A 118 -2.66 13.72 12.30
CA ASP A 118 -3.46 14.82 11.78
C ASP A 118 -4.82 14.33 11.28
N GLY A 119 -4.92 13.03 10.94
CA GLY A 119 -6.12 12.44 10.39
C GLY A 119 -6.24 12.67 8.89
N TYR A 120 -7.48 12.74 8.39
CA TYR A 120 -7.78 12.95 6.97
C TYR A 120 -8.25 14.39 6.71
N GLY A 121 -7.72 15.00 5.66
CA GLY A 121 -8.04 16.38 5.27
C GLY A 121 -7.51 17.44 6.24
N PRO A 122 -8.01 18.69 6.15
CA PRO A 122 -7.51 19.79 6.96
C PRO A 122 -7.61 19.52 8.46
N ASN A 123 -6.51 19.76 9.17
CA ASN A 123 -6.43 19.63 10.62
C ASN A 123 -6.23 20.99 11.29
N ALA A 124 -7.06 21.31 12.30
CA ALA A 124 -7.04 22.61 12.96
C ALA A 124 -5.73 22.87 13.72
N ALA A 125 -5.13 21.84 14.34
CA ALA A 125 -3.85 21.99 15.03
C ALA A 125 -2.70 22.20 14.03
N ALA A 126 -2.73 21.49 12.90
CA ALA A 126 -1.77 21.69 11.82
C ALA A 126 -1.87 23.10 11.24
N PHE A 127 -3.08 23.55 10.85
CA PHE A 127 -3.30 24.91 10.34
C PHE A 127 -2.82 25.97 11.33
N LYS A 128 -3.15 25.81 12.61
CA LYS A 128 -2.73 26.74 13.64
C LYS A 128 -1.20 26.84 13.71
N LYS A 129 -0.51 25.70 13.68
CA LYS A 129 0.96 25.63 13.70
C LYS A 129 1.57 26.28 12.45
N LEU A 130 0.98 26.08 11.27
CA LEU A 130 1.43 26.71 10.02
C LEU A 130 1.30 28.23 10.09
N ILE A 131 0.17 28.73 10.58
CA ILE A 131 -0.07 30.17 10.75
C ILE A 131 0.87 30.77 11.81
N GLU A 132 1.08 30.08 12.93
CA GLU A 132 2.05 30.48 13.96
C GLU A 132 3.50 30.49 13.44
N ASN A 133 3.80 29.67 12.43
CA ASN A 133 5.08 29.64 11.72
C ASN A 133 5.17 30.67 10.57
N GLY A 134 4.15 31.49 10.37
CA GLY A 134 4.19 32.61 9.43
C GLY A 134 3.35 32.45 8.17
N ALA A 135 2.60 31.36 7.98
CA ALA A 135 1.72 31.22 6.82
C ALA A 135 0.68 32.35 6.77
N GLN A 136 0.58 33.02 5.62
CA GLN A 136 -0.35 34.14 5.37
C GLN A 136 -1.46 33.78 4.37
N LEU A 137 -1.24 32.74 3.56
CA LEU A 137 -2.23 32.14 2.68
C LEU A 137 -2.06 30.62 2.71
N ILE A 138 -3.17 29.88 2.84
CA ILE A 138 -3.16 28.42 2.72
C ILE A 138 -3.93 28.01 1.46
N LEU A 139 -3.30 27.20 0.60
CA LEU A 139 -3.93 26.58 -0.56
C LEU A 139 -4.03 25.07 -0.30
N THR A 140 -5.22 24.54 -0.04
CA THR A 140 -5.38 23.08 0.07
C THR A 140 -5.40 22.46 -1.32
N CYS A 141 -4.85 21.25 -1.45
CA CYS A 141 -4.98 20.45 -2.67
C CYS A 141 -5.30 19.00 -2.33
N ASP A 142 -6.16 18.41 -3.16
CA ASP A 142 -6.68 17.05 -2.97
C ASP A 142 -7.41 16.82 -1.63
N ASN A 143 -7.80 17.92 -0.98
CA ASN A 143 -8.63 17.91 0.21
C ASN A 143 -9.18 19.32 0.45
N GLY A 144 -10.10 19.42 1.42
CA GLY A 144 -10.50 20.70 1.99
C GLY A 144 -12.00 20.92 2.04
N VAL A 145 -12.79 20.23 1.21
CA VAL A 145 -14.25 20.47 1.17
C VAL A 145 -14.96 20.05 2.46
N SER A 146 -14.33 19.22 3.29
CA SER A 146 -14.83 18.84 4.62
C SER A 146 -14.25 19.66 5.78
N GLY A 147 -13.29 20.57 5.50
CA GLY A 147 -12.45 21.26 6.49
C GLY A 147 -13.08 22.43 7.23
N HIS A 148 -14.37 22.37 7.60
CA HIS A 148 -15.12 23.50 8.17
C HIS A 148 -14.45 24.19 9.36
N GLU A 149 -14.09 23.42 10.40
CA GLU A 149 -13.51 23.95 11.63
C GLU A 149 -12.10 24.54 11.38
N PRO A 150 -11.15 23.82 10.75
CA PRO A 150 -9.83 24.35 10.41
C PRO A 150 -9.88 25.64 9.58
N ILE A 151 -10.74 25.68 8.55
CA ILE A 151 -10.87 26.84 7.65
C ILE A 151 -11.45 28.05 8.40
N ALA A 152 -12.51 27.83 9.18
CA ALA A 152 -13.09 28.91 9.99
C ALA A 152 -12.11 29.42 11.06
N MET A 153 -11.23 28.57 11.57
CA MET A 153 -10.18 28.94 12.51
C MET A 153 -9.09 29.78 11.83
N ALA A 154 -8.58 29.36 10.66
CA ALA A 154 -7.62 30.14 9.88
C ALA A 154 -8.15 31.54 9.55
N LYS A 155 -9.41 31.63 9.09
CA LYS A 155 -10.09 32.90 8.82
C LYS A 155 -10.17 33.81 10.05
N LYS A 156 -10.45 33.25 11.24
CA LYS A 156 -10.43 34.01 12.51
C LYS A 156 -9.03 34.50 12.89
N MET A 157 -7.99 33.80 12.45
CA MET A 157 -6.59 34.19 12.63
C MET A 157 -6.11 35.16 11.54
N GLY A 158 -6.98 35.56 10.61
CA GLY A 158 -6.65 36.50 9.54
C GLY A 158 -5.91 35.88 8.35
N VAL A 159 -5.97 34.56 8.21
CA VAL A 159 -5.36 33.83 7.10
C VAL A 159 -6.45 33.30 6.18
N ASP A 160 -6.34 33.65 4.90
CA ASP A 160 -7.23 33.14 3.87
C ASP A 160 -6.90 31.67 3.56
N VAL A 161 -7.94 30.90 3.24
CA VAL A 161 -7.80 29.53 2.76
C VAL A 161 -8.49 29.40 1.41
N ILE A 162 -7.75 28.95 0.39
CA ILE A 162 -8.27 28.55 -0.90
C ILE A 162 -8.36 27.02 -0.89
N VAL A 163 -9.53 26.47 -1.21
CA VAL A 163 -9.75 25.04 -1.27
C VAL A 163 -9.70 24.55 -2.71
N SER A 164 -8.83 23.59 -3.00
CA SER A 164 -8.83 22.82 -4.25
C SER A 164 -9.00 21.34 -3.95
N ASP A 165 -10.09 20.74 -4.45
CA ASP A 165 -10.46 19.37 -4.12
C ASP A 165 -11.32 18.76 -5.25
N HIS A 166 -11.54 17.46 -5.20
CA HIS A 166 -12.34 16.70 -6.16
C HIS A 166 -13.27 15.64 -5.50
N HIS A 167 -13.13 15.45 -4.19
CA HIS A 167 -13.90 14.50 -3.39
C HIS A 167 -15.42 14.75 -3.38
N GLU A 168 -16.19 13.81 -2.84
CA GLU A 168 -17.63 13.98 -2.73
C GLU A 168 -18.00 15.16 -1.82
N LEU A 169 -18.83 16.07 -2.32
CA LEU A 169 -19.14 17.31 -1.62
C LEU A 169 -20.07 17.07 -0.42
N PRO A 170 -19.79 17.69 0.74
CA PRO A 170 -20.74 17.72 1.85
C PRO A 170 -21.97 18.57 1.52
N ALA A 171 -23.03 18.43 2.34
CA ALA A 171 -24.27 19.18 2.18
C ALA A 171 -24.09 20.71 2.31
N VAL A 172 -23.06 21.14 3.04
CA VAL A 172 -22.68 22.54 3.23
C VAL A 172 -21.19 22.63 2.99
N LEU A 173 -20.73 23.58 2.18
CA LEU A 173 -19.31 23.82 1.94
C LEU A 173 -18.68 24.69 3.04
N PRO A 174 -17.36 24.60 3.28
CA PRO A 174 -16.67 25.45 4.23
C PRO A 174 -16.66 26.91 3.76
N ASP A 175 -16.59 27.83 4.73
CA ASP A 175 -16.50 29.28 4.49
C ASP A 175 -15.04 29.67 4.16
N ALA A 176 -14.51 29.08 3.08
CA ALA A 176 -13.21 29.36 2.52
C ALA A 176 -13.19 30.69 1.73
N TYR A 177 -12.01 31.23 1.46
CA TYR A 177 -11.87 32.38 0.57
C TYR A 177 -12.34 32.01 -0.85
N ALA A 178 -11.95 30.85 -1.36
CA ALA A 178 -12.40 30.32 -2.65
C ALA A 178 -12.51 28.80 -2.56
N VAL A 179 -13.46 28.20 -3.30
CA VAL A 179 -13.59 26.73 -3.43
C VAL A 179 -13.58 26.32 -4.90
N ILE A 180 -12.46 25.76 -5.33
CA ILE A 180 -12.24 25.20 -6.66
C ILE A 180 -12.58 23.72 -6.61
N HIS A 181 -13.64 23.33 -7.30
CA HIS A 181 -14.11 21.95 -7.33
C HIS A 181 -14.82 21.62 -8.64
N PRO A 182 -14.52 20.51 -9.32
CA PRO A 182 -15.13 20.16 -10.61
C PRO A 182 -16.63 19.89 -10.50
N LYS A 183 -17.10 19.44 -9.33
CA LYS A 183 -18.53 19.21 -9.01
C LYS A 183 -19.20 20.35 -8.23
N HIS A 184 -18.60 21.54 -8.16
CA HIS A 184 -19.18 22.64 -7.38
C HIS A 184 -20.64 22.94 -7.82
N PRO A 185 -21.63 23.07 -6.91
CA PRO A 185 -23.04 23.21 -7.30
C PRO A 185 -23.35 24.49 -8.10
N ALA A 186 -22.53 25.52 -7.92
CA ALA A 186 -22.60 26.77 -8.67
C ALA A 186 -21.58 26.86 -9.83
N GLY A 187 -20.81 25.78 -10.08
CA GLY A 187 -19.88 25.69 -11.19
C GLY A 187 -20.54 25.18 -12.47
N SER A 188 -19.87 25.39 -13.60
CA SER A 188 -20.30 24.89 -14.92
C SER A 188 -19.22 24.03 -15.58
N TYR A 189 -18.34 23.45 -14.77
CA TYR A 189 -17.21 22.70 -15.28
C TYR A 189 -17.69 21.43 -15.98
N PRO A 190 -17.29 21.20 -17.25
CA PRO A 190 -17.90 20.15 -18.07
C PRO A 190 -17.42 18.73 -17.73
N PHE A 191 -16.33 18.58 -16.98
CA PHE A 191 -15.77 17.27 -16.64
C PHE A 191 -15.63 17.08 -15.11
N PRO A 192 -16.58 16.38 -14.46
CA PRO A 192 -16.66 16.31 -13.00
C PRO A 192 -15.64 15.37 -12.34
N ASP A 193 -14.96 14.53 -13.12
CA ASP A 193 -14.19 13.37 -12.63
C ASP A 193 -12.67 13.64 -12.55
N LEU A 194 -12.22 14.90 -12.56
CA LEU A 194 -10.79 15.22 -12.35
C LEU A 194 -10.29 14.63 -11.02
N SER A 195 -9.04 14.18 -10.98
CA SER A 195 -8.33 13.92 -9.72
C SER A 195 -7.88 15.24 -9.08
N GLY A 196 -7.43 15.21 -7.83
CA GLY A 196 -6.77 16.33 -7.16
C GLY A 196 -5.63 16.91 -8.02
N ALA A 197 -4.77 16.07 -8.60
CA ALA A 197 -3.67 16.53 -9.45
C ALA A 197 -4.17 17.13 -10.77
N GLY A 198 -5.30 16.65 -11.28
CA GLY A 198 -6.02 17.26 -12.40
C GLY A 198 -6.53 18.67 -12.08
N VAL A 199 -7.10 18.89 -10.88
CA VAL A 199 -7.52 20.22 -10.43
C VAL A 199 -6.31 21.14 -10.18
N ALA A 200 -5.24 20.63 -9.57
CA ALA A 200 -3.98 21.36 -9.39
C ALA A 200 -3.40 21.83 -10.73
N LEU A 201 -3.43 20.98 -11.76
CA LEU A 201 -3.01 21.33 -13.12
C LEU A 201 -3.87 22.45 -13.74
N LYS A 202 -5.18 22.51 -13.42
CA LYS A 202 -6.07 23.61 -13.86
C LYS A 202 -5.72 24.93 -13.18
N ILE A 203 -5.44 24.90 -11.88
CA ILE A 203 -5.00 26.08 -11.13
C ILE A 203 -3.67 26.58 -11.69
N ALA A 204 -2.72 25.68 -11.93
CA ALA A 204 -1.44 26.00 -12.52
C ALA A 204 -1.60 26.66 -13.90
N ALA A 205 -2.46 26.09 -14.76
CA ALA A 205 -2.75 26.68 -16.07
C ALA A 205 -3.40 28.07 -15.97
N ALA A 206 -4.28 28.29 -15.00
CA ALA A 206 -4.93 29.58 -14.79
C ALA A 206 -3.94 30.65 -14.31
N LEU A 207 -3.01 30.29 -13.40
CA LEU A 207 -1.97 31.18 -12.87
C LEU A 207 -0.91 31.53 -13.92
N LEU A 208 -0.47 30.55 -14.72
CA LEU A 208 0.53 30.76 -15.78
C LEU A 208 -0.06 31.42 -17.03
N GLY A 209 -1.38 31.33 -17.21
CA GLY A 209 -2.08 31.80 -18.41
C GLY A 209 -1.89 30.88 -19.63
N GLU A 210 -1.22 29.75 -19.46
CA GLU A 210 -0.97 28.73 -20.49
C GLU A 210 -0.89 27.32 -19.89
N MET A 211 -0.88 26.30 -20.74
CA MET A 211 -0.83 24.91 -20.29
C MET A 211 0.56 24.53 -19.74
N PRO A 212 0.70 24.11 -18.47
CA PRO A 212 1.98 23.68 -17.90
C PRO A 212 2.32 22.25 -18.36
N PHE A 213 2.91 22.13 -19.55
CA PHE A 213 3.24 20.82 -20.12
C PHE A 213 4.23 20.01 -19.28
N GLU A 214 5.14 20.67 -18.57
CA GLU A 214 6.13 20.01 -17.71
C GLU A 214 5.51 19.34 -16.49
N SER A 215 4.35 19.81 -16.02
CA SER A 215 3.62 19.26 -14.87
C SER A 215 2.70 18.08 -15.24
N LEU A 216 2.58 17.75 -16.54
CA LEU A 216 1.73 16.64 -16.99
C LEU A 216 2.23 15.28 -16.52
N ASP A 217 3.52 15.14 -16.23
CA ASP A 217 4.08 13.92 -15.66
C ASP A 217 3.50 13.63 -14.26
N LEU A 218 3.53 14.61 -13.37
CA LEU A 218 2.94 14.56 -12.03
C LEU A 218 1.42 14.39 -12.09
N ALA A 219 0.74 15.16 -12.95
CA ALA A 219 -0.70 15.06 -13.11
C ALA A 219 -1.14 13.68 -13.58
N ALA A 220 -0.38 13.04 -14.48
CA ALA A 220 -0.64 11.66 -14.90
C ALA A 220 -0.44 10.66 -13.76
N VAL A 221 0.59 10.85 -12.92
CA VAL A 221 0.83 10.00 -11.75
C VAL A 221 -0.34 10.08 -10.76
N GLY A 222 -0.76 11.29 -10.37
CA GLY A 222 -1.90 11.50 -9.47
C GLY A 222 -3.20 10.92 -10.04
N THR A 223 -3.52 11.27 -11.28
CA THR A 223 -4.75 10.81 -11.97
C THR A 223 -4.88 9.28 -12.00
N VAL A 224 -3.80 8.55 -12.31
CA VAL A 224 -3.85 7.08 -12.36
C VAL A 224 -3.86 6.49 -10.95
N ALA A 225 -3.10 7.07 -10.01
CA ALA A 225 -2.99 6.55 -8.65
C ALA A 225 -4.28 6.71 -7.84
N ASP A 226 -5.07 7.74 -8.14
CA ASP A 226 -6.39 8.01 -7.54
C ASP A 226 -7.51 7.13 -8.12
N LEU A 227 -7.22 6.35 -9.17
CA LEU A 227 -8.17 5.42 -9.80
C LEU A 227 -9.45 6.09 -10.34
N VAL A 228 -9.39 7.38 -10.68
CA VAL A 228 -10.47 8.07 -11.39
C VAL A 228 -10.67 7.52 -12.79
N SER A 229 -11.83 7.85 -13.37
CA SER A 229 -12.19 7.46 -14.74
C SER A 229 -11.14 7.96 -15.74
N LEU A 230 -10.47 7.04 -16.45
CA LEU A 230 -9.58 7.35 -17.59
C LEU A 230 -10.39 7.60 -18.87
N THR A 231 -11.35 8.50 -18.75
CA THR A 231 -12.11 9.10 -19.85
C THR A 231 -11.88 10.60 -19.83
N GLY A 232 -12.46 11.34 -20.77
CA GLY A 232 -12.42 12.79 -20.67
C GLY A 232 -11.01 13.35 -20.61
N GLU A 233 -10.86 14.44 -19.85
CA GLU A 233 -9.60 15.13 -19.66
C GLU A 233 -8.56 14.26 -18.96
N ASN A 234 -8.96 13.41 -18.02
CA ASN A 234 -8.04 12.47 -17.36
C ASN A 234 -7.31 11.57 -18.37
N ARG A 235 -8.03 11.06 -19.38
CA ARG A 235 -7.40 10.26 -20.45
C ARG A 235 -6.37 11.08 -21.22
N TRP A 236 -6.67 12.34 -21.50
CA TRP A 236 -5.76 13.23 -22.21
C TRP A 236 -4.53 13.56 -21.35
N ILE A 237 -4.74 13.93 -20.08
CA ILE A 237 -3.67 14.21 -19.09
C ILE A 237 -2.73 13.01 -19.01
N VAL A 238 -3.26 11.80 -18.81
CA VAL A 238 -2.44 10.58 -18.71
C VAL A 238 -1.71 10.28 -20.02
N LYS A 239 -2.38 10.42 -21.17
CA LYS A 239 -1.74 10.17 -22.47
C LYS A 239 -0.57 11.13 -22.74
N GLN A 240 -0.74 12.42 -22.44
CA GLN A 240 0.32 13.42 -22.62
C GLN A 240 1.41 13.27 -21.56
N GLY A 241 1.04 13.08 -20.29
CA GLY A 241 1.98 12.86 -19.19
C GLY A 241 2.88 11.67 -19.41
N LEU A 242 2.37 10.56 -19.95
CA LEU A 242 3.19 9.42 -20.36
C LEU A 242 4.25 9.77 -21.43
N GLN A 243 3.97 10.74 -22.33
CA GLN A 243 4.98 11.23 -23.28
C GLN A 243 6.02 12.10 -22.59
N VAL A 244 5.61 12.95 -21.66
CA VAL A 244 6.51 13.81 -20.87
C VAL A 244 7.43 12.97 -19.98
N MET A 245 6.89 11.97 -19.29
CA MET A 245 7.65 11.03 -18.47
C MET A 245 8.75 10.30 -19.25
N LYS A 246 8.49 9.95 -20.52
CA LYS A 246 9.49 9.30 -21.40
C LYS A 246 10.68 10.19 -21.75
N GLN A 247 10.52 11.51 -21.65
CA GLN A 247 11.61 12.46 -21.87
C GLN A 247 12.51 12.62 -20.64
N ALA A 248 12.06 12.13 -19.47
CA ALA A 248 12.83 12.07 -18.22
C ALA A 248 13.39 13.43 -17.74
N HIS A 249 12.64 14.51 -17.94
CA HIS A 249 13.04 15.86 -17.50
C HIS A 249 13.00 16.01 -15.98
N ARG A 250 12.05 15.36 -15.30
CA ARG A 250 11.94 15.36 -13.84
C ARG A 250 12.89 14.33 -13.24
N LEU A 251 14.01 14.81 -12.72
CA LEU A 251 15.10 13.98 -12.18
C LEU A 251 14.63 13.01 -11.10
N GLY A 252 13.79 13.47 -10.16
CA GLY A 252 13.23 12.62 -9.10
C GLY A 252 12.38 11.47 -9.61
N LEU A 253 11.46 11.76 -10.54
CA LEU A 253 10.60 10.74 -11.15
C LEU A 253 11.41 9.78 -12.02
N ALA A 254 12.40 10.29 -12.77
CA ALA A 254 13.32 9.46 -13.54
C ALA A 254 14.11 8.49 -12.65
N ALA A 255 14.66 8.99 -11.54
CA ALA A 255 15.39 8.17 -10.57
C ALA A 255 14.48 7.13 -9.90
N LEU A 256 13.23 7.49 -9.59
CA LEU A 256 12.26 6.54 -9.06
C LEU A 256 11.95 5.42 -10.07
N MET A 257 11.73 5.77 -11.34
CA MET A 257 11.51 4.79 -12.41
C MET A 257 12.71 3.85 -12.56
N GLU A 258 13.93 4.40 -12.54
CA GLU A 258 15.17 3.61 -12.58
C GLU A 258 15.31 2.68 -11.38
N ALA A 259 15.14 3.20 -10.16
CA ALA A 259 15.22 2.42 -8.92
C ALA A 259 14.12 1.34 -8.83
N ALA A 260 12.97 1.58 -9.45
CA ALA A 260 11.88 0.62 -9.57
C ALA A 260 12.06 -0.39 -10.73
N GLY A 261 13.10 -0.23 -11.56
CA GLY A 261 13.39 -1.11 -12.69
C GLY A 261 12.39 -0.96 -13.85
N ILE A 262 11.81 0.22 -14.03
CA ILE A 262 10.87 0.51 -15.11
C ILE A 262 11.66 0.82 -16.39
N ASP A 263 11.39 0.07 -17.46
CA ASP A 263 11.87 0.40 -18.80
C ASP A 263 11.00 1.50 -19.41
N THR A 264 11.57 2.69 -19.57
CA THR A 264 10.87 3.88 -20.09
C THR A 264 10.39 3.70 -21.54
N ALA A 265 10.98 2.77 -22.31
CA ALA A 265 10.53 2.47 -23.67
C ALA A 265 9.13 1.85 -23.71
N VAL A 266 8.74 1.12 -22.67
CA VAL A 266 7.45 0.43 -22.55
C VAL A 266 6.53 1.07 -21.51
N LEU A 267 6.86 2.27 -21.02
CA LEU A 267 6.06 3.00 -20.03
C LEU A 267 4.62 3.23 -20.51
N ASP A 268 3.67 2.84 -19.67
CA ASP A 268 2.23 2.89 -19.83
C ASP A 268 1.50 3.22 -18.50
N GLU A 269 0.18 3.27 -18.50
CA GLU A 269 -0.62 3.57 -17.31
C GLU A 269 -0.53 2.45 -16.25
N GLU A 270 -0.27 1.20 -16.65
CA GLU A 270 -0.05 0.10 -15.70
C GLU A 270 1.23 0.32 -14.89
N SER A 271 2.28 0.83 -15.53
CA SER A 271 3.53 1.21 -14.86
C SER A 271 3.27 2.25 -13.76
N ILE A 272 2.40 3.23 -14.03
CA ILE A 272 1.99 4.20 -13.01
C ILE A 272 1.15 3.51 -11.92
N GLY A 273 0.07 2.83 -12.27
CA GLY A 273 -0.90 2.29 -11.33
C GLY A 273 -0.41 1.12 -10.48
N PHE A 274 0.56 0.34 -10.96
CA PHE A 274 1.10 -0.82 -10.24
C PHE A 274 2.51 -0.64 -9.68
N ILE A 275 3.27 0.37 -10.15
CA ILE A 275 4.67 0.54 -9.74
C ILE A 275 4.87 1.89 -9.05
N ILE A 276 4.57 3.00 -9.72
CA ILE A 276 4.88 4.35 -9.22
C ILE A 276 3.89 4.78 -8.12
N GLY A 277 2.59 4.79 -8.44
CA GLY A 277 1.53 5.20 -7.51
C GLY A 277 1.58 4.44 -6.17
N PRO A 278 1.69 3.10 -6.15
CA PRO A 278 1.81 2.35 -4.91
C PRO A 278 3.04 2.70 -4.06
N ARG A 279 4.17 3.06 -4.68
CA ARG A 279 5.40 3.47 -3.97
C ARG A 279 5.20 4.82 -3.28
N LEU A 280 4.61 5.79 -3.98
CA LEU A 280 4.30 7.11 -3.40
C LEU A 280 3.25 6.99 -2.29
N ASN A 281 2.20 6.20 -2.52
CA ASN A 281 1.18 5.90 -1.52
C ASN A 281 1.75 5.24 -0.27
N ALA A 282 2.76 4.39 -0.42
CA ALA A 282 3.36 3.71 0.73
C ALA A 282 4.12 4.69 1.63
N VAL A 283 4.82 5.67 1.06
CA VAL A 283 5.56 6.69 1.81
C VAL A 283 4.62 7.45 2.76
N GLY A 284 3.49 7.94 2.26
CA GLY A 284 2.50 8.62 3.11
C GLY A 284 1.67 7.71 4.04
N ARG A 285 1.61 6.40 3.78
CA ARG A 285 0.97 5.42 4.68
C ARG A 285 1.86 5.00 5.84
N LEU A 286 3.17 5.11 5.68
CA LEU A 286 4.12 4.61 6.66
C LEU A 286 4.42 5.65 7.73
N GLU A 287 4.75 6.89 7.38
CA GLU A 287 5.07 7.91 8.39
C GLU A 287 4.79 9.32 7.88
N ASP A 288 5.50 9.70 6.83
CA ASP A 288 5.64 11.06 6.36
C ASP A 288 5.60 10.98 4.83
N ALA A 289 4.69 11.72 4.21
CA ALA A 289 4.59 11.81 2.76
C ALA A 289 5.68 12.74 2.16
N GLY A 290 6.38 13.51 3.02
CA GLY A 290 7.45 14.44 2.68
C GLY A 290 8.49 13.88 1.71
N PRO A 291 9.09 12.69 1.95
CA PRO A 291 10.07 12.11 1.04
C PRO A 291 9.58 11.93 -0.40
N GLY A 292 8.27 11.71 -0.60
CA GLY A 292 7.66 11.62 -1.92
C GLY A 292 7.67 12.96 -2.65
N ALA A 293 7.23 14.04 -1.98
CA ALA A 293 7.25 15.38 -2.55
C ALA A 293 8.69 15.92 -2.70
N GLU A 294 9.55 15.70 -1.71
CA GLU A 294 10.97 16.07 -1.77
C GLU A 294 11.68 15.41 -2.94
N LEU A 295 11.35 14.14 -3.23
CA LEU A 295 11.91 13.45 -4.39
C LEU A 295 11.50 14.16 -5.69
N MET A 296 10.21 14.50 -5.84
CA MET A 296 9.69 15.11 -7.08
C MET A 296 10.19 16.53 -7.32
N LEU A 297 10.47 17.29 -6.26
CA LEU A 297 10.91 18.69 -6.29
C LEU A 297 12.43 18.87 -6.28
N SER A 298 13.22 17.84 -5.97
CA SER A 298 14.66 17.98 -5.81
C SER A 298 15.40 18.07 -7.15
N PHE A 299 16.48 18.86 -7.16
CA PHE A 299 17.50 18.93 -8.21
C PHE A 299 18.87 18.42 -7.75
N ASP A 300 18.97 17.93 -6.51
CA ASP A 300 20.22 17.42 -5.93
C ASP A 300 20.33 15.92 -6.23
N GLU A 301 21.25 15.55 -7.12
CA GLU A 301 21.42 14.17 -7.59
C GLU A 301 21.68 13.17 -6.46
N GLU A 302 22.40 13.57 -5.41
CA GLU A 302 22.70 12.69 -4.27
C GLU A 302 21.43 12.45 -3.44
N LYS A 303 20.71 13.54 -3.13
CA LYS A 303 19.43 13.47 -2.42
C LYS A 303 18.37 12.71 -3.22
N ILE A 304 18.32 12.91 -4.53
CA ILE A 304 17.41 12.20 -5.44
C ILE A 304 17.71 10.71 -5.43
N ALA A 305 18.98 10.30 -5.53
CA ALA A 305 19.35 8.89 -5.51
C ALA A 305 18.95 8.23 -4.18
N GLU A 306 19.18 8.92 -3.05
CA GLU A 306 18.79 8.44 -1.73
C GLU A 306 17.27 8.30 -1.61
N LEU A 307 16.52 9.36 -1.93
CA LEU A 307 15.07 9.38 -1.84
C LEU A 307 14.44 8.39 -2.81
N ALA A 308 14.92 8.29 -4.05
CA ALA A 308 14.43 7.31 -5.02
C ALA A 308 14.66 5.88 -4.52
N ALA A 309 15.84 5.58 -3.96
CA ALA A 309 16.13 4.28 -3.39
C ALA A 309 15.26 3.99 -2.15
N PHE A 310 14.98 5.00 -1.33
CA PHE A 310 14.06 4.88 -0.19
C PHE A 310 12.64 4.59 -0.65
N VAL A 311 12.08 5.44 -1.52
CA VAL A 311 10.72 5.29 -2.07
C VAL A 311 10.56 3.99 -2.84
N ALA A 312 11.58 3.55 -3.59
CA ALA A 312 11.54 2.31 -4.37
C ALA A 312 11.51 1.03 -3.53
N ARG A 313 11.99 1.06 -2.27
CA ARG A 313 11.94 -0.08 -1.34
C ARG A 313 10.51 -0.45 -0.98
N PHE A 314 9.59 0.52 -1.02
CA PHE A 314 8.19 0.31 -0.74
C PHE A 314 7.49 -0.27 -1.97
N SER A 315 7.83 -1.51 -2.31
CA SER A 315 7.20 -2.19 -3.43
C SER A 315 5.78 -2.58 -3.10
N ALA A 316 4.81 -2.22 -3.95
CA ALA A 316 3.77 -3.19 -4.29
C ALA A 316 4.47 -4.34 -5.00
N ASN A 317 4.35 -5.56 -4.45
CA ASN A 317 4.84 -6.83 -4.97
C ASN A 317 5.57 -6.74 -6.33
N ALA A 318 6.90 -6.81 -6.28
CA ALA A 318 7.80 -6.97 -7.43
C ALA A 318 7.55 -8.23 -8.30
N SER A 319 6.42 -8.94 -8.10
CA SER A 319 6.03 -10.16 -8.80
C SER A 319 5.47 -9.94 -10.21
N LYS A 320 5.07 -8.71 -10.56
CA LYS A 320 4.64 -8.36 -11.94
C LYS A 320 5.73 -7.72 -12.80
N ALA A 321 6.77 -7.12 -12.22
CA ALA A 321 7.87 -6.47 -12.98
C ALA A 321 9.00 -7.43 -13.39
N ARG A 322 9.07 -8.64 -12.80
CA ARG A 322 10.17 -9.62 -12.98
C ARG A 322 10.28 -10.29 -14.37
N GLN A 323 9.54 -9.84 -15.39
CA GLN A 323 9.67 -10.38 -16.75
C GLN A 323 10.60 -9.59 -17.68
N ALA A 324 11.30 -8.55 -17.20
CA ALA A 324 12.30 -7.83 -17.98
C ALA A 324 13.70 -7.86 -17.32
N THR A 325 14.37 -9.00 -17.50
CA THR A 325 15.82 -9.13 -17.71
C THR A 325 16.82 -8.61 -16.65
N SER A 326 17.13 -9.52 -15.73
CA SER A 326 18.49 -10.08 -15.51
C SER A 326 19.66 -9.39 -16.25
N ARG A 327 20.43 -8.55 -15.55
CA ARG A 327 21.90 -8.63 -15.56
C ARG A 327 22.51 -8.15 -14.23
N GLN A 328 23.27 -9.07 -13.68
CA GLN A 328 24.05 -9.06 -12.45
C GLN A 328 25.15 -7.99 -12.37
N ARG A 329 25.46 -7.61 -11.11
CA ARG A 329 26.75 -7.13 -10.55
C ARG A 329 27.04 -5.63 -10.82
N GLN A 330 27.40 -4.81 -9.84
CA GLN A 330 28.32 -5.03 -8.71
C GLN A 330 27.98 -4.06 -7.57
N LEU A 331 27.97 -4.58 -6.34
CA LEU A 331 28.01 -3.80 -5.10
C LEU A 331 29.47 -3.41 -4.83
N GLU A 332 29.77 -2.13 -4.61
CA GLU A 332 30.88 -1.74 -3.72
C GLU A 332 30.48 -0.55 -2.81
N LYS A 333 30.55 -0.85 -1.51
CA LYS A 333 30.66 -0.03 -0.29
C LYS A 333 30.46 1.49 -0.42
N ILE A 334 29.44 1.97 0.30
CA ILE A 334 29.37 3.35 0.81
C ILE A 334 29.18 3.27 2.33
N GLU A 335 29.97 4.05 3.06
CA GLU A 335 29.91 4.19 4.52
C GLU A 335 28.63 4.93 4.93
N ILE A 336 28.00 4.43 5.99
CA ILE A 336 26.74 4.95 6.53
C ILE A 336 27.01 6.27 7.26
N VAL A 337 26.39 7.36 6.81
CA VAL A 337 26.28 8.61 7.58
C VAL A 337 25.03 8.53 8.46
N GLU A 338 25.15 8.89 9.75
CA GLU A 338 24.08 8.84 10.74
C GLU A 338 22.89 9.75 10.36
N VAL A 339 21.80 9.15 9.91
CA VAL A 339 20.47 9.75 9.91
C VAL A 339 19.96 9.73 11.35
N LYS A 340 19.58 10.89 11.89
CA LYS A 340 18.93 10.96 13.21
C LYS A 340 17.67 10.08 13.21
N PRO A 341 17.51 9.17 14.18
CA PRO A 341 16.50 8.13 14.12
C PRO A 341 15.09 8.70 14.18
N SER A 342 14.20 8.14 13.35
CA SER A 342 12.75 8.16 13.58
C SER A 342 12.48 7.71 15.02
N SER A 343 11.49 8.34 15.66
CA SER A 343 11.04 7.97 16.99
C SER A 343 10.23 6.66 17.00
N ARG A 344 9.96 6.06 15.83
CA ARG A 344 9.23 4.80 15.72
C ARG A 344 10.18 3.62 15.93
N GLN A 345 9.78 2.73 16.83
CA GLN A 345 10.57 1.56 17.19
C GLN A 345 9.95 0.33 16.54
N ASN A 346 10.77 -0.45 15.84
CA ASN A 346 10.38 -1.76 15.31
C ASN A 346 10.76 -2.86 16.32
N PRO A 347 9.92 -3.88 16.55
CA PRO A 347 10.31 -4.97 17.41
C PRO A 347 11.47 -5.75 16.77
N PHE A 348 12.54 -5.95 17.51
CA PHE A 348 13.68 -6.74 17.05
C PHE A 348 13.44 -8.23 17.33
N ILE A 349 13.11 -8.98 16.27
CA ILE A 349 12.81 -10.41 16.36
C ILE A 349 13.95 -11.21 15.75
N ARG A 350 14.38 -12.25 16.47
CA ARG A 350 15.37 -13.22 16.00
C ARG A 350 15.08 -14.58 16.59
N PHE A 351 14.77 -15.55 15.72
CA PHE A 351 14.60 -16.94 16.11
C PHE A 351 15.92 -17.68 15.92
N ASP A 352 16.62 -17.94 17.02
CA ASP A 352 17.78 -18.81 17.00
C ASP A 352 17.35 -20.28 17.21
N THR A 353 18.15 -21.23 16.72
CA THR A 353 17.88 -22.67 16.90
C THR A 353 18.95 -23.30 17.78
N GLU A 354 18.57 -24.11 18.76
CA GLU A 354 19.57 -24.82 19.58
C GLU A 354 20.18 -26.03 18.84
N LYS A 355 19.35 -26.88 18.23
CA LYS A 355 19.78 -28.08 17.51
C LYS A 355 19.17 -28.12 16.12
N LYS A 356 20.03 -28.13 15.09
CA LYS A 356 19.60 -28.18 13.69
C LYS A 356 19.07 -29.57 13.32
N LEU A 357 17.97 -29.59 12.58
CA LEU A 357 17.48 -30.80 11.90
C LEU A 357 18.19 -30.93 10.56
N HIS A 358 18.60 -32.14 10.18
CA HIS A 358 19.42 -32.36 8.97
C HIS A 358 18.69 -33.04 7.81
N ASN A 359 17.66 -33.86 8.09
CA ASN A 359 17.01 -34.68 7.06
C ASN A 359 15.50 -34.38 6.98
N MET A 360 14.71 -35.01 7.84
CA MET A 360 13.26 -34.88 7.88
C MET A 360 12.85 -34.13 9.15
N ALA A 361 11.84 -33.27 9.07
CA ALA A 361 11.19 -32.69 10.23
C ALA A 361 9.99 -33.55 10.65
N VAL A 362 9.09 -33.86 9.70
CA VAL A 362 7.90 -34.68 9.94
C VAL A 362 7.49 -35.45 8.70
N GLU A 363 7.02 -36.67 8.89
CA GLU A 363 6.37 -37.49 7.88
C GLU A 363 4.93 -37.80 8.31
N CYS A 364 3.98 -37.56 7.41
CA CYS A 364 2.56 -37.81 7.59
C CYS A 364 2.11 -38.86 6.59
N ASN A 365 1.53 -39.95 7.08
CA ASN A 365 1.11 -41.09 6.27
C ASN A 365 -0.40 -41.29 6.36
N ALA A 366 -1.09 -41.12 5.23
CA ALA A 366 -2.51 -41.42 5.05
C ALA A 366 -3.43 -40.76 6.08
N LEU A 367 -3.14 -39.50 6.44
CA LEU A 367 -3.91 -38.76 7.43
C LEU A 367 -5.32 -38.48 6.91
N THR A 368 -6.31 -38.78 7.75
CA THR A 368 -7.71 -38.39 7.51
C THR A 368 -8.25 -37.69 8.74
N LYS A 369 -8.97 -36.59 8.54
CA LYS A 369 -9.70 -35.90 9.60
C LYS A 369 -11.08 -35.47 9.13
N ALA A 370 -12.10 -35.78 9.93
CA ALA A 370 -13.47 -35.41 9.71
C ALA A 370 -14.12 -34.90 11.00
N TYR A 371 -15.08 -33.99 10.83
CA TYR A 371 -16.05 -33.60 11.85
C TYR A 371 -17.44 -33.84 11.23
N ASP A 372 -18.27 -32.80 11.07
CA ASP A 372 -19.53 -32.86 10.32
C ASP A 372 -19.31 -33.09 8.82
N ARG A 373 -18.10 -32.74 8.33
CA ARG A 373 -17.63 -33.02 6.98
C ARG A 373 -16.19 -33.52 7.03
N THR A 374 -15.77 -34.22 5.99
CA THR A 374 -14.36 -34.57 5.79
C THR A 374 -13.55 -33.30 5.53
N ILE A 375 -12.53 -33.04 6.35
CA ILE A 375 -11.66 -31.88 6.23
C ILE A 375 -10.49 -32.19 5.30
N PHE A 376 -9.86 -33.35 5.47
CA PHE A 376 -8.94 -33.92 4.50
C PHE A 376 -8.93 -35.45 4.60
N LYS A 377 -8.60 -36.13 3.50
CA LYS A 377 -8.57 -37.59 3.43
C LYS A 377 -7.29 -38.10 2.76
N ASN A 378 -6.70 -39.14 3.35
CA ASN A 378 -5.51 -39.81 2.82
C ASN A 378 -4.35 -38.83 2.48
N PHE A 379 -4.20 -37.78 3.28
CA PHE A 379 -3.14 -36.80 3.11
C PHE A 379 -1.78 -37.42 3.47
N LYS A 380 -0.80 -37.23 2.58
CA LYS A 380 0.57 -37.74 2.72
C LYS A 380 1.55 -36.63 2.45
N ILE A 381 2.51 -36.43 3.34
CA ILE A 381 3.58 -35.45 3.13
C ILE A 381 4.83 -35.84 3.91
N GLY A 382 6.00 -35.63 3.31
CA GLY A 382 7.28 -35.58 4.02
C GLY A 382 7.80 -34.14 3.98
N ILE A 383 7.95 -33.53 5.15
CA ILE A 383 8.48 -32.17 5.32
C ILE A 383 9.96 -32.27 5.70
N ARG A 384 10.83 -31.76 4.83
CA ARG A 384 12.29 -31.76 5.06
C ARG A 384 12.70 -30.63 6.00
N ALA A 385 13.82 -30.82 6.67
CA ALA A 385 14.39 -29.77 7.50
C ALA A 385 14.70 -28.50 6.68
N GLY A 386 14.22 -27.34 7.15
CA GLY A 386 14.43 -26.05 6.50
C GLY A 386 13.38 -25.67 5.46
N GLU A 387 12.39 -26.52 5.20
CA GLU A 387 11.25 -26.14 4.35
C GLU A 387 10.37 -25.10 5.05
N LYS A 388 9.80 -24.20 4.25
CA LYS A 388 8.89 -23.14 4.68
C LYS A 388 7.55 -23.33 3.96
N ILE A 389 6.60 -23.93 4.67
CA ILE A 389 5.36 -24.41 4.10
C ILE A 389 4.22 -23.49 4.50
N ALA A 390 3.51 -22.94 3.50
CA ALA A 390 2.26 -22.23 3.73
C ALA A 390 1.07 -23.15 3.52
N ILE A 391 0.16 -23.19 4.49
CA ILE A 391 -1.13 -23.85 4.40
C ILE A 391 -2.17 -22.78 4.03
N ILE A 392 -2.74 -22.91 2.84
CA ILE A 392 -3.71 -21.96 2.27
C ILE A 392 -5.04 -22.65 1.97
N GLY A 393 -6.05 -21.86 1.63
CA GLY A 393 -7.38 -22.35 1.31
C GLY A 393 -8.49 -21.42 1.77
N GLN A 394 -9.69 -21.64 1.24
CA GLN A 394 -10.88 -20.83 1.54
C GLN A 394 -11.20 -20.81 3.05
N ASN A 395 -11.92 -19.77 3.50
CA ASN A 395 -12.37 -19.69 4.90
C ASN A 395 -13.22 -20.90 5.26
N GLY A 396 -12.89 -21.56 6.36
CA GLY A 396 -13.56 -22.80 6.78
C GLY A 396 -13.07 -24.07 6.07
N ALA A 397 -12.09 -24.01 5.16
CA ALA A 397 -11.55 -25.19 4.47
C ALA A 397 -10.87 -26.19 5.42
N GLY A 398 -10.38 -25.73 6.58
CA GLY A 398 -9.75 -26.56 7.61
C GLY A 398 -8.24 -26.40 7.75
N LYS A 399 -7.68 -25.24 7.38
CA LYS A 399 -6.23 -24.91 7.47
C LYS A 399 -5.65 -25.16 8.87
N THR A 400 -6.24 -24.53 9.88
CA THR A 400 -5.90 -24.74 11.31
C THR A 400 -6.04 -26.20 11.73
N THR A 401 -7.05 -26.92 11.22
CA THR A 401 -7.22 -28.35 11.50
C THR A 401 -6.08 -29.18 10.91
N LEU A 402 -5.65 -28.88 9.68
CA LEU A 402 -4.51 -29.54 9.06
C LEU A 402 -3.22 -29.27 9.86
N LEU A 403 -2.93 -28.02 10.17
CA LEU A 403 -1.76 -27.64 10.99
C LEU A 403 -1.76 -28.37 12.34
N LYS A 404 -2.86 -28.31 13.09
CA LYS A 404 -3.00 -29.00 14.38
C LYS A 404 -2.90 -30.52 14.25
N THR A 405 -3.34 -31.10 13.15
CA THR A 405 -3.22 -32.55 12.94
C THR A 405 -1.78 -32.96 12.66
N ILE A 406 -1.03 -32.15 11.88
CA ILE A 406 0.42 -32.36 11.65
C ILE A 406 1.19 -32.23 12.96
N LEU A 407 0.85 -31.25 13.81
CA LEU A 407 1.47 -31.11 15.15
C LEU A 407 1.28 -32.36 16.00
N SER A 408 0.13 -33.05 15.85
CA SER A 408 -0.27 -34.23 16.61
C SER A 408 -0.30 -33.97 18.12
N LYS A 409 -0.72 -34.97 18.91
CA LYS A 409 -0.65 -34.86 20.39
C LYS A 409 0.78 -34.63 20.93
N ARG A 410 1.83 -34.86 20.12
CA ARG A 410 3.22 -34.63 20.52
C ARG A 410 3.52 -33.13 20.78
N PHE A 411 2.87 -32.23 20.06
CA PHE A 411 3.10 -30.78 20.14
C PHE A 411 1.77 -30.01 20.28
N ASP A 412 0.92 -30.47 21.22
CA ASP A 412 -0.37 -29.87 21.56
C ASP A 412 -1.36 -29.71 20.38
N GLY A 413 -1.18 -30.55 19.37
CA GLY A 413 -2.10 -30.69 18.24
C GLY A 413 -3.26 -31.65 18.53
N ILE A 414 -3.96 -32.03 17.48
CA ILE A 414 -5.11 -32.94 17.54
C ILE A 414 -4.80 -34.29 16.87
N PRO A 415 -5.42 -35.40 17.29
CA PRO A 415 -5.25 -36.67 16.62
C PRO A 415 -5.97 -36.68 15.25
N ALA A 416 -5.34 -37.32 14.27
CA ALA A 416 -6.02 -37.76 13.04
C ALA A 416 -6.99 -38.91 13.36
N ASP A 417 -8.01 -39.09 12.53
CA ASP A 417 -8.96 -40.21 12.66
C ASP A 417 -8.37 -41.50 12.04
N SER A 418 -7.48 -41.35 11.06
CA SER A 418 -6.66 -42.43 10.48
C SER A 418 -5.28 -41.93 10.08
N GLY A 419 -4.33 -42.85 9.92
CA GLY A 419 -2.95 -42.54 9.51
C GLY A 419 -2.02 -42.28 10.68
N ASP A 420 -0.76 -41.96 10.39
CA ASP A 420 0.28 -41.69 11.38
C ASP A 420 1.10 -40.44 11.07
N VAL A 421 1.54 -39.76 12.14
CA VAL A 421 2.47 -38.62 12.10
C VAL A 421 3.74 -39.03 12.82
N LYS A 422 4.87 -38.96 12.11
CA LYS A 422 6.20 -39.29 12.62
C LYS A 422 7.10 -38.07 12.55
N TRP A 423 7.28 -37.44 13.70
CA TRP A 423 8.25 -36.35 13.87
C TRP A 423 9.65 -36.91 14.10
N ALA A 424 10.67 -36.19 13.63
CA ALA A 424 12.05 -36.51 13.95
C ALA A 424 12.28 -36.57 15.47
N GLU A 425 13.21 -37.40 15.92
CA GLU A 425 13.48 -37.60 17.35
C GLU A 425 13.82 -36.27 18.03
N ASN A 426 14.73 -35.50 17.43
CA ASN A 426 15.17 -34.18 17.92
C ASN A 426 14.28 -33.00 17.48
N ALA A 427 13.07 -33.26 16.96
CA ALA A 427 12.14 -32.18 16.63
C ALA A 427 11.71 -31.44 17.91
N ASN A 428 11.88 -30.12 17.89
CA ASN A 428 11.46 -29.20 18.94
C ASN A 428 10.63 -28.09 18.29
N VAL A 429 9.31 -28.15 18.46
CA VAL A 429 8.35 -27.31 17.73
C VAL A 429 7.81 -26.20 18.61
N GLY A 430 7.97 -24.96 18.17
CA GLY A 430 7.35 -23.78 18.76
C GLY A 430 6.03 -23.48 18.07
N VAL A 431 4.95 -23.34 18.84
CA VAL A 431 3.59 -23.14 18.30
C VAL A 431 3.06 -21.76 18.65
N MET A 432 2.58 -21.04 17.64
CA MET A 432 1.73 -19.85 17.78
C MET A 432 0.31 -20.22 17.32
N PRO A 433 -0.66 -20.38 18.24
CA PRO A 433 -2.04 -20.66 17.88
C PRO A 433 -2.75 -19.41 17.36
N GLN A 434 -3.79 -19.60 16.54
CA GLN A 434 -4.63 -18.52 16.02
C GLN A 434 -5.34 -17.75 17.13
N ASP A 435 -5.80 -18.46 18.16
CA ASP A 435 -6.34 -17.88 19.40
C ASP A 435 -5.39 -18.23 20.55
N ASN A 436 -4.82 -17.20 21.16
CA ASN A 436 -3.90 -17.29 22.29
C ASN A 436 -4.53 -16.82 23.61
N THR A 437 -5.84 -16.55 23.63
CA THR A 437 -6.53 -15.94 24.78
C THR A 437 -6.38 -16.78 26.04
N GLU A 438 -6.50 -18.11 25.94
CA GLU A 438 -6.36 -19.01 27.09
C GLU A 438 -4.96 -18.96 27.73
N MET A 439 -3.92 -18.68 26.93
CA MET A 439 -2.54 -18.57 27.42
C MET A 439 -2.32 -17.36 28.33
N PHE A 440 -3.23 -16.38 28.28
CA PHE A 440 -3.21 -15.15 29.07
C PHE A 440 -4.43 -15.04 30.00
N ALA A 441 -5.12 -16.16 30.26
CA ALA A 441 -6.32 -16.19 31.11
C ALA A 441 -6.01 -16.12 32.62
N LYS A 442 -4.77 -16.42 33.03
CA LYS A 442 -4.31 -16.28 34.42
C LYS A 442 -3.87 -14.84 34.68
N ASP A 443 -4.27 -14.31 35.82
CA ASP A 443 -3.82 -12.98 36.24
C ASP A 443 -2.41 -13.10 36.83
N GLU A 444 -1.41 -12.78 36.02
CA GLU A 444 -0.01 -12.75 36.42
C GLU A 444 0.72 -11.62 35.68
N LEU A 445 1.84 -11.17 36.23
CA LEU A 445 2.60 -10.08 35.65
C LEU A 445 3.25 -10.53 34.34
N LEU A 446 3.37 -9.60 33.39
CA LEU A 446 3.99 -9.83 32.09
C LEU A 446 5.41 -10.41 32.21
N MET A 447 6.20 -9.88 33.15
CA MET A 447 7.54 -10.38 33.45
C MET A 447 7.53 -11.82 33.95
N ASP A 448 6.61 -12.15 34.86
CA ASP A 448 6.49 -13.49 35.44
C ASP A 448 6.05 -14.50 34.39
N TRP A 449 5.11 -14.09 33.52
CA TRP A 449 4.70 -14.91 32.38
C TRP A 449 5.87 -15.21 31.45
N MET A 450 6.70 -14.20 31.11
CA MET A 450 7.86 -14.41 30.24
C MET A 450 8.95 -15.27 30.90
N ASN A 451 9.14 -15.10 32.22
CA ASN A 451 10.07 -15.90 33.02
C ASN A 451 9.76 -17.41 32.97
N ASN A 452 8.50 -17.80 32.79
CA ASN A 452 8.11 -19.22 32.64
C ASN A 452 8.71 -19.89 31.39
N TRP A 453 9.17 -19.09 30.42
CA TRP A 453 9.73 -19.56 29.14
C TRP A 453 11.25 -19.38 29.03
N ARG A 454 11.94 -19.13 30.16
CA ARG A 454 13.40 -19.02 30.17
C ARG A 454 14.07 -20.38 30.01
N ASN A 455 15.28 -20.42 29.45
CA ASN A 455 16.11 -21.61 29.47
C ASN A 455 16.94 -21.72 30.74
N THR A 456 17.51 -22.91 30.96
CA THR A 456 18.52 -23.12 31.98
C THR A 456 19.73 -22.20 31.75
N GLY A 457 19.98 -21.29 32.68
CA GLY A 457 21.06 -20.31 32.61
C GLY A 457 20.64 -18.91 32.20
N ASP A 458 19.39 -18.71 31.76
CA ASP A 458 18.84 -17.37 31.50
C ASP A 458 18.52 -16.68 32.83
N ASP A 459 18.99 -15.45 32.99
CA ASP A 459 18.69 -14.57 34.13
C ASP A 459 17.63 -13.52 33.78
N ASP A 460 17.19 -12.74 34.77
CA ASP A 460 16.19 -11.69 34.58
C ASP A 460 16.61 -10.61 33.56
N GLN A 461 17.91 -10.44 33.29
CA GLN A 461 18.40 -9.47 32.31
C GLN A 461 18.13 -9.96 30.88
N VAL A 462 18.28 -11.26 30.61
CA VAL A 462 17.89 -11.87 29.32
C VAL A 462 16.40 -11.67 29.05
N ILE A 463 15.57 -11.84 30.08
CA ILE A 463 14.11 -11.71 29.98
C ILE A 463 13.69 -10.26 29.73
N ARG A 464 14.22 -9.30 30.52
CA ARG A 464 14.00 -7.87 30.27
C ARG A 464 14.51 -7.44 28.89
N GLY A 465 15.67 -7.95 28.46
CA GLY A 465 16.21 -7.66 27.13
C GLY A 465 15.32 -8.18 26.00
N THR A 466 14.71 -9.36 26.18
CA THR A 466 13.76 -9.93 25.21
C THR A 466 12.48 -9.10 25.14
N LEU A 467 11.94 -8.71 26.29
CA LEU A 467 10.76 -7.84 26.38
C LEU A 467 11.01 -6.46 25.76
N GLY A 468 12.17 -5.84 26.04
CA GLY A 468 12.54 -4.56 25.46
C GLY A 468 12.69 -4.61 23.94
N ARG A 469 13.25 -5.69 23.39
CA ARG A 469 13.29 -5.92 21.94
C ARG A 469 11.90 -6.01 21.32
N LEU A 470 10.89 -6.40 22.09
CA LEU A 470 9.50 -6.52 21.67
C LEU A 470 8.66 -5.28 22.05
N LEU A 471 9.34 -4.18 22.38
CA LEU A 471 8.76 -2.87 22.68
C LEU A 471 7.90 -2.84 23.95
N PHE A 472 8.17 -3.73 24.91
CA PHE A 472 7.65 -3.60 26.26
C PHE A 472 8.59 -2.71 27.06
N SER A 473 8.07 -1.57 27.50
CA SER A 473 8.75 -0.58 28.33
C SER A 473 8.93 -1.07 29.78
N GLY A 474 9.74 -0.35 30.56
CA GLY A 474 9.93 -0.66 31.99
C GLY A 474 8.62 -0.62 32.78
N ASP A 475 7.68 0.24 32.40
CA ASP A 475 6.36 0.36 33.03
C ASP A 475 5.43 -0.81 32.68
N ASP A 476 5.68 -1.50 31.56
CA ASP A 476 4.88 -2.66 31.13
C ASP A 476 5.17 -3.94 31.91
N ILE A 477 6.35 -4.03 32.53
CA ILE A 477 6.82 -5.20 33.29
C ILE A 477 5.85 -5.53 34.44
N GLY A 478 5.26 -4.50 35.06
CA GLY A 478 4.27 -4.62 36.14
C GLY A 478 2.82 -4.77 35.67
N LYS A 479 2.56 -4.81 34.35
CA LYS A 479 1.21 -5.01 33.83
C LYS A 479 0.81 -6.48 33.90
N SER A 480 -0.47 -6.71 34.16
CA SER A 480 -1.06 -8.05 34.06
C SER A 480 -1.16 -8.48 32.60
N VAL A 481 -0.86 -9.76 32.30
CA VAL A 481 -1.01 -10.29 30.95
C VAL A 481 -2.44 -10.32 30.44
N LYS A 482 -3.44 -10.28 31.34
CA LYS A 482 -4.86 -10.27 30.98
C LYS A 482 -5.27 -9.02 30.19
N VAL A 483 -4.69 -7.88 30.54
CA VAL A 483 -5.05 -6.57 29.98
C VAL A 483 -4.30 -6.23 28.70
N LEU A 484 -3.40 -7.12 28.24
CA LEU A 484 -2.69 -6.94 26.98
C LEU A 484 -3.65 -6.98 25.80
N SER A 485 -3.40 -6.06 24.86
CA SER A 485 -4.05 -6.04 23.54
C SER A 485 -3.69 -7.30 22.73
N GLY A 486 -4.42 -7.54 21.64
CA GLY A 486 -4.15 -8.66 20.72
C GLY A 486 -2.72 -8.63 20.17
N GLY A 487 -2.25 -7.45 19.75
CA GLY A 487 -0.89 -7.25 19.25
C GLY A 487 0.18 -7.48 20.32
N GLU A 488 -0.01 -6.97 21.53
CA GLU A 488 0.91 -7.22 22.66
C GLU A 488 0.97 -8.72 23.02
N LYS A 489 -0.18 -9.41 23.04
CA LYS A 489 -0.22 -10.87 23.23
C LYS A 489 0.55 -11.59 22.13
N GLY A 490 0.40 -11.18 20.87
CA GLY A 490 1.19 -11.68 19.75
C GLY A 490 2.70 -11.53 19.99
N ARG A 491 3.16 -10.33 20.38
CA ARG A 491 4.56 -10.07 20.71
C ARG A 491 5.06 -10.90 21.90
N MET A 492 4.23 -11.11 22.93
CA MET A 492 4.58 -12.01 24.05
C MET A 492 4.80 -13.46 23.57
N ILE A 493 3.98 -13.96 22.65
CA ILE A 493 4.20 -15.28 22.05
C ILE A 493 5.51 -15.30 21.25
N TRP A 494 5.82 -14.26 20.48
CA TRP A 494 7.11 -14.18 19.77
C TRP A 494 8.30 -14.21 20.74
N GLY A 495 8.22 -13.49 21.87
CA GLY A 495 9.23 -13.54 22.92
C GLY A 495 9.44 -14.94 23.50
N LYS A 496 8.34 -15.64 23.80
CA LYS A 496 8.40 -17.06 24.18
C LYS A 496 9.14 -17.89 23.12
N LEU A 497 8.80 -17.73 21.85
CA LEU A 497 9.41 -18.48 20.74
C LEU A 497 10.91 -18.14 20.57
N MET A 498 11.29 -16.88 20.76
CA MET A 498 12.69 -16.42 20.74
C MET A 498 13.51 -17.05 21.87
N LEU A 499 12.95 -17.11 23.09
CA LEU A 499 13.64 -17.69 24.24
C LEU A 499 13.86 -19.19 24.05
N GLN A 500 12.84 -19.94 23.63
CA GLN A 500 12.88 -21.41 23.61
C GLN A 500 13.68 -22.04 22.45
N LYS A 501 14.19 -21.23 21.52
CA LYS A 501 15.12 -21.62 20.44
C LYS A 501 14.71 -22.87 19.64
N TYR A 502 13.43 -22.94 19.28
CA TYR A 502 12.83 -24.04 18.54
C TYR A 502 13.49 -24.26 17.18
N ASN A 503 13.54 -25.51 16.70
CA ASN A 503 14.06 -25.84 15.36
C ASN A 503 12.97 -26.01 14.30
N VAL A 504 11.71 -26.01 14.72
CA VAL A 504 10.52 -25.92 13.87
C VAL A 504 9.59 -24.86 14.46
N LEU A 505 9.04 -23.99 13.62
CA LEU A 505 8.00 -23.03 14.00
C LEU A 505 6.69 -23.39 13.29
N ALA A 506 5.61 -23.47 14.06
CA ALA A 506 4.27 -23.72 13.59
C ALA A 506 3.37 -22.54 13.95
N MET A 507 2.92 -21.76 12.97
CA MET A 507 2.26 -20.48 13.20
C MET A 507 0.91 -20.40 12.50
N ASP A 508 -0.16 -20.14 13.25
CA ASP A 508 -1.51 -20.02 12.69
C ASP A 508 -1.98 -18.56 12.70
N GLU A 509 -2.07 -17.95 11.51
CA GLU A 509 -2.34 -16.54 11.29
C GLU A 509 -1.46 -15.58 12.13
N PRO A 510 -0.12 -15.67 12.02
CA PRO A 510 0.79 -14.94 12.90
C PRO A 510 0.79 -13.42 12.71
N THR A 511 0.17 -12.92 11.64
CA THR A 511 0.06 -11.49 11.32
C THR A 511 -1.23 -10.86 11.84
N ASN A 512 -2.17 -11.66 12.35
CA ASN A 512 -3.43 -11.11 12.87
C ASN A 512 -3.21 -10.20 14.07
N HIS A 513 -3.95 -9.09 14.11
CA HIS A 513 -3.90 -8.08 15.17
C HIS A 513 -2.54 -7.36 15.32
N MET A 514 -1.62 -7.56 14.39
CA MET A 514 -0.31 -6.91 14.39
C MET A 514 -0.34 -5.63 13.55
N ASP A 515 0.43 -4.63 13.97
CA ASP A 515 0.76 -3.48 13.13
C ASP A 515 1.75 -3.90 12.02
N MET A 516 1.92 -3.04 11.02
CA MET A 516 2.71 -3.35 9.83
C MET A 516 4.19 -3.54 10.19
N GLU A 517 4.71 -2.72 11.10
CA GLU A 517 6.06 -2.76 11.63
C GLU A 517 6.38 -4.11 12.29
N SER A 518 5.44 -4.64 13.07
CA SER A 518 5.55 -5.96 13.69
C SER A 518 5.46 -7.09 12.66
N ILE A 519 4.59 -6.95 11.64
CA ILE A 519 4.49 -7.94 10.54
C ILE A 519 5.80 -8.00 9.76
N GLU A 520 6.36 -6.85 9.37
CA GLU A 520 7.63 -6.75 8.66
C GLU A 520 8.78 -7.33 9.48
N SER A 521 8.85 -6.97 10.76
CA SER A 521 9.86 -7.49 11.68
C SER A 521 9.78 -9.01 11.82
N LEU A 522 8.56 -9.55 11.91
CA LEU A 522 8.33 -11.00 11.95
C LEU A 522 8.73 -11.66 10.62
N GLN A 523 8.34 -11.07 9.48
CA GLN A 523 8.68 -11.58 8.16
C GLN A 523 10.20 -11.66 7.98
N ILE A 524 10.93 -10.58 8.29
CA ILE A 524 12.40 -10.55 8.22
C ILE A 524 13.03 -11.62 9.13
N ALA A 525 12.50 -11.79 10.35
CA ALA A 525 12.99 -12.79 11.27
C ALA A 525 12.76 -14.22 10.77
N LEU A 526 11.59 -14.49 10.20
CA LEU A 526 11.23 -15.79 9.63
C LEU A 526 11.93 -16.07 8.30
N GLU A 527 12.25 -15.04 7.51
CA GLU A 527 13.08 -15.16 6.31
C GLU A 527 14.49 -15.66 6.69
N LYS A 528 15.06 -15.09 7.75
CA LYS A 528 16.38 -15.46 8.30
C LYS A 528 16.37 -16.70 9.17
N PHE A 529 15.21 -17.28 9.46
CA PHE A 529 15.11 -18.49 10.28
C PHE A 529 15.58 -19.71 9.46
N ASP A 530 16.67 -20.33 9.92
CA ASP A 530 17.28 -21.52 9.31
C ASP A 530 16.54 -22.83 9.62
N GLY A 531 15.52 -22.78 10.48
CA GLY A 531 14.70 -23.92 10.86
C GLY A 531 13.56 -24.20 9.88
N THR A 532 12.69 -25.15 10.25
CA THR A 532 11.52 -25.49 9.43
C THR A 532 10.34 -24.59 9.84
N LEU A 533 9.62 -24.03 8.88
CA LEU A 533 8.45 -23.18 9.15
C LEU A 533 7.21 -23.82 8.54
N ILE A 534 6.15 -23.99 9.32
CA ILE A 534 4.83 -24.40 8.83
C ILE A 534 3.84 -23.33 9.29
N PHE A 535 3.18 -22.64 8.36
CA PHE A 535 2.31 -21.54 8.75
C PHE A 535 1.01 -21.49 7.97
N VAL A 536 -0.04 -20.99 8.62
CA VAL A 536 -1.31 -20.63 7.99
C VAL A 536 -1.34 -19.11 7.92
N SER A 537 -1.68 -18.56 6.76
CA SER A 537 -1.88 -17.12 6.64
C SER A 537 -2.85 -16.80 5.49
N HIS A 538 -3.70 -15.81 5.72
CA HIS A 538 -4.49 -15.14 4.69
C HIS A 538 -3.73 -14.01 3.97
N ASP A 539 -2.61 -13.56 4.56
CA ASP A 539 -1.76 -12.53 4.01
C ASP A 539 -0.92 -13.09 2.85
N ARG A 540 -1.24 -12.64 1.64
CA ARG A 540 -0.58 -13.09 0.41
C ARG A 540 0.87 -12.62 0.33
N GLU A 541 1.20 -11.48 0.91
CA GLU A 541 2.55 -10.93 0.89
C GLU A 541 3.44 -11.74 1.84
N PHE A 542 2.94 -12.00 3.04
CA PHE A 542 3.61 -12.86 4.02
C PHE A 542 3.83 -14.29 3.49
N VAL A 543 2.82 -14.86 2.81
CA VAL A 543 2.94 -16.17 2.15
C VAL A 543 3.96 -16.12 1.01
N SER A 544 3.90 -15.09 0.16
CA SER A 544 4.80 -14.96 -0.99
C SER A 544 6.26 -14.73 -0.59
N ALA A 545 6.50 -14.03 0.52
CA ALA A 545 7.84 -13.75 1.03
C ALA A 545 8.51 -14.99 1.63
N LEU A 546 7.75 -15.86 2.30
CA LEU A 546 8.31 -16.93 3.11
C LEU A 546 8.20 -18.33 2.49
N ALA A 547 7.12 -18.63 1.76
CA ALA A 547 6.79 -20.00 1.41
C ALA A 547 7.60 -20.52 0.20
N ASN A 548 8.19 -21.70 0.36
CA ASN A 548 8.81 -22.48 -0.71
C ASN A 548 8.05 -23.78 -1.04
N ARG A 549 6.93 -24.02 -0.35
CA ARG A 549 5.98 -25.10 -0.60
C ARG A 549 4.59 -24.69 -0.15
N ILE A 550 3.57 -25.03 -0.94
CA ILE A 550 2.19 -24.64 -0.70
C ILE A 550 1.33 -25.89 -0.47
N LEU A 551 0.56 -25.89 0.61
CA LEU A 551 -0.49 -26.87 0.88
C LEU A 551 -1.85 -26.18 0.79
N GLU A 552 -2.56 -26.37 -0.32
CA GLU A 552 -3.93 -25.87 -0.46
C GLU A 552 -4.94 -26.89 0.05
N VAL A 553 -5.69 -26.51 1.08
CA VAL A 553 -6.83 -27.29 1.58
C VAL A 553 -8.08 -26.89 0.80
N LYS A 554 -8.65 -27.82 0.05
CA LYS A 554 -9.89 -27.63 -0.71
C LYS A 554 -11.12 -28.04 0.10
N MET A 555 -12.26 -27.46 -0.26
CA MET A 555 -13.54 -27.73 0.43
C MET A 555 -14.04 -29.17 0.25
N ASP A 556 -13.55 -29.90 -0.75
CA ASP A 556 -13.93 -31.29 -1.01
C ASP A 556 -13.11 -32.32 -0.21
N GLY A 557 -12.18 -31.86 0.64
CA GLY A 557 -11.31 -32.71 1.45
C GLY A 557 -10.01 -33.12 0.74
N THR A 558 -9.72 -32.57 -0.43
CA THR A 558 -8.43 -32.73 -1.10
C THR A 558 -7.42 -31.72 -0.54
N VAL A 559 -6.17 -32.16 -0.32
CA VAL A 559 -5.04 -31.27 -0.02
C VAL A 559 -4.09 -31.33 -1.20
N VAL A 560 -3.89 -30.19 -1.87
CA VAL A 560 -2.94 -30.07 -2.98
C VAL A 560 -1.59 -29.70 -2.40
N ASP A 561 -0.59 -30.53 -2.67
CA ASP A 561 0.80 -30.31 -2.30
C ASP A 561 1.59 -29.81 -3.51
N TYR A 562 2.06 -28.57 -3.43
CA TYR A 562 2.81 -27.91 -4.49
C TYR A 562 4.19 -27.49 -4.00
N SER A 563 5.23 -28.08 -4.59
CA SER A 563 6.62 -27.67 -4.37
C SER A 563 6.96 -26.48 -5.24
N GLY A 564 7.20 -25.34 -4.62
CA GLY A 564 7.48 -24.08 -5.29
C GLY A 564 6.95 -22.89 -4.51
N THR A 565 7.25 -21.71 -5.02
CA THR A 565 6.79 -20.43 -4.45
C THR A 565 5.29 -20.25 -4.62
N TYR A 566 4.71 -19.33 -3.85
CA TYR A 566 3.29 -18.99 -3.96
C TYR A 566 2.91 -18.47 -5.36
N GLU A 567 3.80 -17.71 -6.01
CA GLU A 567 3.57 -17.21 -7.37
C GLU A 567 3.52 -18.34 -8.40
N GLU A 568 4.46 -19.29 -8.33
CA GLU A 568 4.50 -20.46 -9.22
C GLU A 568 3.25 -21.31 -9.03
N TYR A 569 2.80 -21.47 -7.78
CA TYR A 569 1.54 -22.12 -7.44
C TYR A 569 0.35 -21.45 -8.14
N LEU A 570 0.19 -20.12 -8.01
CA LEU A 570 -0.90 -19.38 -8.65
C LEU A 570 -0.87 -19.52 -10.18
N ARG A 571 0.31 -19.48 -10.81
CA ARG A 571 0.46 -19.71 -12.26
C ARG A 571 0.02 -21.12 -12.66
N SER A 572 0.35 -22.14 -11.85
CA SER A 572 -0.06 -23.51 -12.10
C SER A 572 -1.58 -23.69 -12.07
N GLN A 573 -2.28 -22.93 -11.21
CA GLN A 573 -3.75 -22.93 -11.15
C GLN A 573 -4.38 -22.25 -12.38
N ALA A 574 -3.75 -21.18 -12.88
CA ALA A 574 -4.24 -20.44 -14.06
C ALA A 574 -4.12 -21.22 -15.37
N LEU A 575 -3.19 -22.18 -15.46
CA LEU A 575 -3.01 -23.06 -16.63
C LEU A 575 -3.90 -24.31 -16.60
N ALA A 576 -4.45 -24.66 -15.44
CA ALA A 576 -5.27 -25.85 -15.24
C ALA A 576 -6.78 -25.61 -15.39
N GLY A 577 -7.20 -24.34 -15.53
CA GLY A 577 -8.58 -23.92 -15.79
C GLY A 577 -8.70 -23.24 -17.14
#